data_AF-A0AA48M666-F1
#
_entry.id   AF-A0AA48M666-F1
#
_cell.length_a   1.000
_cell.length_b   1.000
_cell.length_c   1.000
_cell.angle_alpha   90.00
_cell.angle_beta   90.00
_cell.angle_gamma   90.00
#
_symmetry.space_group_name_H-M   'P 1'
#
loop_
_entity.id
_entity.type
_entity.pdbx_description
1 polymer ?
#
loop_
_entity_poly.entity_id
_entity_poly.type
_entity_poly.pdbx_seq_one_letter_code
_entity_poly.pdbx_strand_id
1 'polypeptide(L)'
;MARVNKKDLERQYRHLKKQAKREVQAAMDRVARKAGFQVLRGAQDRAPVRDGVLRQSLTIGNRDNIFDLVLRGTKAEITVGTALEYARYVEEGFTQRKGQFVPGYWDDEKFVYVPGHPAGMVLKGRRIPGVHYLARSEAEVESIMDELVKEELDELARRLFPDGR
;
A
#
# COMPACT_ATOMS: atom_id res chain seq x y z
N MET A 1 -15.30 -3.62 56.90
CA MET A 1 -14.88 -2.50 56.03
C MET A 1 -13.59 -2.88 55.32
N ALA A 2 -13.60 -2.98 53.99
CA ALA A 2 -12.36 -3.11 53.22
C ALA A 2 -11.62 -1.75 53.22
N ARG A 3 -10.36 -1.71 53.67
CA ARG A 3 -9.50 -0.53 53.56
C ARG A 3 -8.62 -0.68 52.33
N VAL A 4 -8.76 0.23 51.37
CA VAL A 4 -7.90 0.27 50.18
C VAL A 4 -6.97 1.48 50.29
N ASN A 5 -5.68 1.29 50.00
CA ASN A 5 -4.70 2.36 50.03
C ASN A 5 -4.83 3.24 48.77
N LYS A 6 -5.29 4.48 48.95
CA LYS A 6 -5.46 5.46 47.87
C LYS A 6 -4.17 5.70 47.06
N LYS A 7 -3.00 5.74 47.71
CA LYS A 7 -1.71 5.99 47.03
C LYS A 7 -1.32 4.85 46.10
N ASP A 8 -1.61 3.61 46.49
CA ASP A 8 -1.32 2.43 45.68
C ASP A 8 -2.25 2.38 44.45
N LEU A 9 -3.53 2.71 44.62
CA LEU A 9 -4.48 2.87 43.51
C LEU A 9 -4.02 3.94 42.52
N GLU A 10 -3.61 5.12 42.99
CA GLU A 10 -3.11 6.20 42.14
C GLU A 10 -1.82 5.81 41.39
N ARG A 11 -0.97 4.99 42.00
CA ARG A 11 0.23 4.45 41.36
C ARG A 11 -0.14 3.46 40.25
N GLN A 12 -1.05 2.54 40.53
CA GLN A 12 -1.55 1.57 39.55
C GLN A 12 -2.24 2.26 38.37
N TYR A 13 -3.10 3.25 38.63
CA TYR A 13 -3.77 4.02 37.58
C TYR A 13 -2.79 4.77 36.67
N ARG A 14 -1.75 5.40 37.24
CA ARG A 14 -0.70 6.06 36.45
C ARG A 14 0.09 5.07 35.58
N HIS A 15 0.38 3.88 36.10
CA HIS A 15 1.05 2.84 35.33
C HIS A 15 0.18 2.36 34.16
N LEU A 16 -1.09 2.05 34.43
CA LEU A 16 -2.07 1.66 33.43
C LEU A 16 -2.21 2.70 32.33
N LYS A 17 -2.38 3.98 32.69
CA LYS A 17 -2.50 5.08 31.71
C LYS A 17 -1.27 5.17 30.80
N LYS A 18 -0.06 4.98 31.34
CA LYS A 18 1.18 5.01 30.56
C LYS A 18 1.30 3.81 29.63
N GLN A 19 0.94 2.62 30.10
CA GLN A 19 0.95 1.39 29.31
C GLN A 19 -0.10 1.45 28.19
N ALA A 20 -1.34 1.82 28.53
CA ALA A 20 -2.42 1.99 27.57
C ALA A 20 -2.06 2.98 26.45
N LYS A 21 -1.42 4.10 26.78
CA LYS A 21 -0.95 5.06 25.76
C LYS A 21 0.03 4.42 24.77
N ARG A 22 0.97 3.58 25.24
CA ARG A 22 1.95 2.90 24.38
C ARG A 22 1.28 1.85 23.49
N GLU A 23 0.38 1.06 24.07
CA GLU A 23 -0.36 0.04 23.33
C GLU A 23 -1.28 0.63 22.26
N VAL A 24 -1.96 1.74 22.57
CA VAL A 24 -2.76 2.49 21.60
C VAL A 24 -1.89 3.00 20.45
N GLN A 25 -0.73 3.58 20.74
CA GLN A 25 0.18 4.06 19.69
C GLN A 25 0.67 2.92 18.80
N ALA A 26 0.98 1.75 19.39
CA ALA A 26 1.37 0.56 18.65
C ALA A 26 0.22 -0.01 17.81
N ALA A 27 -1.02 0.06 18.31
CA ALA A 27 -2.21 -0.34 17.56
C ALA A 27 -2.42 0.53 16.33
N MET A 28 -2.26 1.86 16.47
CA MET A 28 -2.33 2.78 15.33
C MET A 28 -1.27 2.46 14.27
N ASP A 29 -0.03 2.17 14.67
CA ASP A 29 1.03 1.75 13.75
C ASP A 29 0.69 0.43 13.03
N ARG A 30 0.17 -0.57 13.76
CA ARG A 30 -0.24 -1.85 13.17
C ARG A 30 -1.36 -1.71 12.15
N VAL A 31 -2.42 -0.94 12.44
CA VAL A 31 -3.52 -0.70 11.50
C VAL A 31 -3.00 -0.01 10.25
N ALA A 32 -2.21 1.04 10.41
CA ALA A 32 -1.66 1.77 9.28
C ALA A 32 -0.78 0.86 8.40
N ARG A 33 0.09 0.05 9.02
CA ARG A 33 0.89 -0.94 8.27
C ARG A 33 0.03 -1.98 7.57
N LYS A 34 -0.99 -2.51 8.25
CA LYS A 34 -1.91 -3.51 7.69
C LYS A 34 -2.63 -2.96 6.47
N ALA A 35 -3.14 -1.73 6.54
CA ALA A 35 -3.75 -1.04 5.42
C ALA A 35 -2.77 -0.90 4.24
N GLY A 36 -1.57 -0.38 4.48
CA GLY A 36 -0.55 -0.25 3.43
C GLY A 36 -0.15 -1.59 2.78
N PHE A 37 -0.03 -2.65 3.58
CA PHE A 37 0.26 -4.00 3.05
C PHE A 37 -0.88 -4.55 2.20
N GLN A 38 -2.13 -4.28 2.57
CA GLN A 38 -3.27 -4.66 1.77
C GLN A 38 -3.33 -3.89 0.45
N VAL A 39 -2.98 -2.59 0.46
CA VAL A 39 -2.86 -1.81 -0.79
C VAL A 39 -1.79 -2.43 -1.71
N LEU A 40 -0.60 -2.73 -1.18
CA LEU A 40 0.45 -3.34 -1.99
C LEU A 40 0.05 -4.70 -2.55
N ARG A 41 -0.60 -5.55 -1.74
CA ARG A 41 -1.08 -6.87 -2.17
C ARG A 41 -2.14 -6.74 -3.26
N GLY A 42 -3.17 -5.94 -3.03
CA GLY A 42 -4.25 -5.77 -4.01
C GLY A 42 -3.76 -5.10 -5.30
N ALA A 43 -2.76 -4.21 -5.21
CA ALA A 43 -2.07 -3.65 -6.37
C ALA A 43 -1.27 -4.71 -7.13
N GLN A 44 -0.55 -5.58 -6.42
CA GLN A 44 0.22 -6.68 -7.00
C GLN A 44 -0.67 -7.67 -7.76
N ASP A 45 -1.82 -8.03 -7.20
CA ASP A 45 -2.77 -8.96 -7.81
C ASP A 45 -3.37 -8.40 -9.11
N ARG A 46 -3.61 -7.08 -9.14
CA ARG A 46 -4.20 -6.37 -10.28
C ARG A 46 -3.19 -5.95 -11.35
N ALA A 47 -1.92 -5.81 -11.00
CA ALA A 47 -0.89 -5.40 -11.94
C ALA A 47 -0.71 -6.46 -13.05
N PRO A 48 -0.60 -6.07 -14.34
CA PRO A 48 -0.42 -7.00 -15.43
C PRO A 48 0.96 -7.68 -15.37
N VAL A 49 1.03 -8.91 -15.88
CA VAL A 49 2.28 -9.67 -15.95
C VAL A 49 2.84 -9.63 -17.36
N ARG A 50 4.04 -9.04 -17.51
CA ARG A 50 4.86 -9.18 -18.73
C ARG A 50 6.11 -10.01 -18.46
N ASP A 51 6.91 -9.55 -17.49
CA ASP A 51 8.17 -10.15 -17.03
C ASP A 51 8.17 -10.32 -15.49
N GLY A 52 7.07 -9.99 -14.82
CA GLY A 52 6.90 -10.08 -13.38
C GLY A 52 7.55 -8.95 -12.58
N VAL A 53 8.36 -8.10 -13.19
CA VAL A 53 9.15 -7.05 -12.50
C VAL A 53 8.26 -6.07 -11.75
N LEU A 54 7.16 -5.62 -12.39
CA LEU A 54 6.20 -4.71 -11.74
C LEU A 54 5.52 -5.34 -10.52
N ARG A 55 5.17 -6.63 -10.58
CA ARG A 55 4.57 -7.31 -9.42
C ARG A 55 5.59 -7.50 -8.29
N GLN A 56 6.83 -7.78 -8.64
CA GLN A 56 7.91 -7.94 -7.66
C GLN A 56 8.25 -6.62 -6.98
N SER A 57 8.21 -5.49 -7.70
CA SER A 57 8.46 -4.17 -7.11
C SER A 57 7.37 -3.71 -6.14
N LEU A 58 6.18 -4.30 -6.19
CA LEU A 58 5.11 -4.08 -5.20
C LEU A 58 5.27 -4.95 -3.94
N THR A 59 6.29 -5.81 -3.88
CA THR A 59 6.57 -6.65 -2.71
C THR A 59 7.51 -5.93 -1.74
N ILE A 60 7.17 -5.93 -0.45
CA ILE A 60 8.02 -5.39 0.62
C ILE A 60 9.41 -6.02 0.59
N GLY A 61 10.44 -5.17 0.69
CA GLY A 61 11.84 -5.59 0.67
C GLY A 61 12.45 -5.68 -0.74
N ASN A 62 11.66 -5.53 -1.80
CA ASN A 62 12.21 -5.31 -3.13
C ASN A 62 12.86 -3.92 -3.21
N ARG A 63 13.95 -3.78 -3.97
CA ARG A 63 14.68 -2.51 -4.12
C ARG A 63 13.84 -1.39 -4.73
N ASP A 64 12.87 -1.74 -5.57
CA ASP A 64 12.01 -0.83 -6.32
C ASP A 64 10.65 -0.64 -5.61
N ASN A 65 10.50 -1.17 -4.39
CA ASN A 65 9.32 -1.00 -3.57
C ASN A 65 9.34 0.33 -2.82
N ILE A 66 8.17 0.97 -2.78
CA ILE A 66 7.93 2.14 -1.95
C ILE A 66 6.97 1.72 -0.86
N PHE A 67 7.41 1.84 0.38
CA PHE A 67 6.59 1.70 1.58
C PHE A 67 7.15 2.60 2.67
N ASP A 68 6.48 3.72 2.91
CA ASP A 68 6.81 4.62 4.02
C ASP A 68 5.57 4.86 4.88
N LEU A 69 5.78 4.93 6.19
CA LEU A 69 4.73 5.18 7.17
C LEU A 69 5.19 6.28 8.12
N VAL A 70 4.49 7.41 8.06
CA VAL A 70 4.76 8.57 8.90
C VAL A 70 3.57 8.81 9.83
N LEU A 71 3.80 8.58 11.12
CA LEU A 71 2.83 8.89 12.19
C LEU A 71 3.20 10.23 12.83
N ARG A 72 2.41 11.29 12.61
CA ARG A 72 2.65 12.63 13.17
C ARG A 72 1.38 13.20 13.77
N GLY A 73 1.37 13.34 15.10
CA GLY A 73 0.23 13.93 15.82
C GLY A 73 -1.04 13.13 15.57
N THR A 74 -2.01 13.74 14.88
CA THR A 74 -3.29 13.12 14.50
C THR A 74 -3.31 12.57 13.07
N LYS A 75 -2.22 12.70 12.31
CA LYS A 75 -2.14 12.23 10.93
C LYS A 75 -1.26 10.98 10.83
N ALA A 76 -1.78 9.96 10.16
CA ALA A 76 -1.02 8.83 9.66
C ALA A 76 -0.96 8.97 8.14
N GLU A 77 0.24 9.06 7.58
CA GLU A 77 0.47 9.10 6.14
C GLU A 77 1.19 7.81 5.73
N ILE A 78 0.62 7.12 4.75
CA ILE A 78 1.17 5.88 4.21
C ILE A 78 1.47 6.15 2.74
N THR A 79 2.73 6.00 2.36
CA THR A 79 3.15 6.07 0.96
C THR A 79 3.47 4.68 0.48
N VAL A 80 2.74 4.17 -0.51
CA VAL A 80 2.93 2.84 -1.10
C VAL A 80 3.07 2.92 -2.61
N GLY A 81 3.85 2.02 -3.21
CA GLY A 81 3.95 1.94 -4.67
C GLY A 81 5.26 1.34 -5.15
N THR A 82 5.74 1.86 -6.29
CA THR A 82 6.97 1.40 -6.92
C THR A 82 7.77 2.55 -7.53
N ALA A 83 9.10 2.42 -7.50
CA ALA A 83 10.03 3.36 -8.13
C ALA A 83 10.22 3.13 -9.64
N LEU A 84 9.57 2.11 -10.23
CA LEU A 84 9.66 1.83 -11.66
C LEU A 84 8.99 2.93 -12.48
N GLU A 85 9.77 3.64 -13.29
CA GLU A 85 9.28 4.78 -14.08
C GLU A 85 8.12 4.40 -15.02
N TYR A 86 8.18 3.22 -15.63
CA TYR A 86 7.16 2.77 -16.56
C TYR A 86 5.82 2.43 -15.89
N ALA A 87 5.80 2.24 -14.56
CA ALA A 87 4.61 1.84 -13.82
C ALA A 87 3.49 2.88 -13.92
N ARG A 88 3.83 4.17 -14.00
CA ARG A 88 2.86 5.26 -14.25
C ARG A 88 2.05 5.02 -15.52
N TYR A 89 2.67 4.55 -16.59
CA TYR A 89 1.95 4.29 -17.85
C TYR A 89 1.05 3.07 -17.76
N VAL A 90 1.35 2.12 -16.88
CA VAL A 90 0.48 0.99 -16.58
C VAL A 90 -0.71 1.47 -15.75
N GLU A 91 -0.47 2.34 -14.77
CA GLU A 91 -1.50 2.90 -13.89
C GLU A 91 -2.47 3.82 -14.63
N GLU A 92 -1.96 4.87 -15.29
CA GLU A 92 -2.74 5.97 -15.88
C GLU A 92 -3.05 5.77 -17.38
N GLY A 93 -2.30 4.88 -18.02
CA GLY A 93 -2.31 4.71 -19.46
C GLY A 93 -1.34 5.68 -20.17
N PHE A 94 -1.42 5.68 -21.50
CA PHE A 94 -0.52 6.48 -22.35
C PHE A 94 -1.23 6.99 -23.59
N THR A 95 -1.08 8.29 -23.89
CA THR A 95 -1.55 8.88 -25.15
C THR A 95 -0.42 8.85 -26.17
N GLN A 96 -0.61 8.12 -27.26
CA GLN A 96 0.38 8.06 -28.33
C GLN A 96 0.45 9.39 -29.09
N ARG A 97 1.66 9.79 -29.51
CA ARG A 97 1.83 10.86 -30.48
C ARG A 97 1.57 10.30 -31.89
N LYS A 98 0.56 10.83 -32.58
CA LYS A 98 0.26 10.45 -33.96
C LYS A 98 1.47 10.68 -34.86
N GLY A 99 1.79 9.70 -35.69
CA GLY A 99 2.92 9.77 -36.63
C GLY A 99 4.29 9.50 -36.00
N GLN A 100 4.36 9.23 -34.69
CA GLN A 100 5.61 8.82 -34.06
C GLN A 100 6.03 7.44 -34.57
N PHE A 101 7.27 7.33 -35.05
CA PHE A 101 7.89 6.05 -35.38
C PHE A 101 8.48 5.41 -34.11
N VAL A 102 8.22 4.12 -33.93
CA VAL A 102 8.80 3.31 -32.85
C VAL A 102 9.57 2.15 -33.51
N PRO A 103 10.90 2.10 -33.34
CA PRO A 103 11.71 1.04 -33.93
C PRO A 103 11.50 -0.30 -33.22
N GLY A 104 11.44 -1.38 -33.98
CA GLY A 104 11.23 -2.74 -33.45
C GLY A 104 10.68 -3.71 -34.48
N TYR A 105 10.15 -4.83 -34.00
CA TYR A 105 9.52 -5.85 -34.83
C TYR A 105 8.32 -6.48 -34.11
N TRP A 106 7.46 -7.16 -34.86
CA TRP A 106 6.36 -7.95 -34.31
C TRP A 106 6.81 -9.39 -34.12
N ASP A 107 6.61 -9.90 -32.92
CA ASP A 107 6.76 -11.29 -32.51
C ASP A 107 5.37 -11.81 -32.19
N ASP A 108 4.76 -12.50 -33.15
CA ASP A 108 3.33 -12.82 -33.18
C ASP A 108 2.45 -11.57 -32.93
N GLU A 109 1.69 -11.56 -31.83
CA GLU A 109 0.80 -10.45 -31.44
C GLU A 109 1.51 -9.36 -30.63
N LYS A 110 2.81 -9.54 -30.33
CA LYS A 110 3.56 -8.65 -29.44
C LYS A 110 4.57 -7.83 -30.22
N PHE A 111 4.50 -6.52 -30.07
CA PHE A 111 5.57 -5.66 -30.58
C PHE A 111 6.75 -5.64 -29.61
N VAL A 112 7.94 -5.94 -30.11
CA VAL A 112 9.21 -5.87 -29.39
C VAL A 112 9.94 -4.60 -29.79
N TYR A 113 10.08 -3.66 -28.85
CA TYR A 113 10.87 -2.45 -29.05
C TYR A 113 12.36 -2.78 -29.08
N VAL A 114 13.03 -2.35 -30.15
CA VAL A 114 14.49 -2.46 -30.29
C VAL A 114 15.01 -1.11 -30.77
N PRO A 115 15.77 -0.37 -29.93
CA PRO A 115 16.35 0.91 -30.33
C PRO A 115 17.16 0.79 -31.63
N GLY A 116 16.91 1.69 -32.59
CA GLY A 116 17.65 1.74 -33.85
C GLY A 116 17.33 0.64 -34.87
N HIS A 117 16.36 -0.23 -34.61
CA HIS A 117 15.94 -1.26 -35.57
C HIS A 117 15.40 -0.62 -36.87
N PRO A 118 15.74 -1.16 -38.06
CA PRO A 118 15.40 -0.53 -39.34
C PRO A 118 13.89 -0.61 -39.67
N ALA A 119 13.20 -1.62 -39.14
CA ALA A 119 11.75 -1.73 -39.18
C ALA A 119 11.12 -1.21 -37.88
N GLY A 120 9.81 -1.03 -37.88
CA GLY A 120 9.08 -0.58 -36.71
C GLY A 120 7.60 -0.38 -36.99
N MET A 121 6.95 0.40 -36.12
CA MET A 121 5.57 0.81 -36.33
C MET A 121 5.42 2.34 -36.25
N VAL A 122 4.41 2.86 -36.95
CA VAL A 122 3.98 4.26 -36.83
C VAL A 122 2.73 4.30 -35.97
N LEU A 123 2.79 5.08 -34.88
CA LEU A 123 1.68 5.19 -33.94
C LEU A 123 0.51 5.97 -34.55
N LYS A 124 -0.70 5.48 -34.29
CA LYS A 124 -1.95 6.07 -34.82
C LYS A 124 -2.49 7.22 -33.97
N GLY A 125 -1.86 7.53 -32.83
CA GLY A 125 -2.31 8.58 -31.91
C GLY A 125 -3.46 8.15 -31.01
N ARG A 126 -3.57 6.86 -30.69
CA ARG A 126 -4.63 6.33 -29.82
C ARG A 126 -4.28 6.54 -28.34
N ARG A 127 -5.30 6.65 -27.48
CA ARG A 127 -5.14 6.51 -26.03
C ARG A 127 -5.14 5.03 -25.66
N ILE A 128 -4.11 4.60 -24.97
CA ILE A 128 -4.06 3.30 -24.29
C ILE A 128 -4.56 3.54 -22.86
N PRO A 129 -5.64 2.88 -22.42
CA PRO A 129 -6.14 3.03 -21.06
C PRO A 129 -5.17 2.43 -20.05
N GLY A 130 -5.12 3.03 -18.86
CA GLY A 130 -4.44 2.45 -17.71
C GLY A 130 -5.28 1.34 -17.08
N VAL A 131 -4.62 0.45 -16.33
CA VAL A 131 -5.33 -0.61 -15.59
C VAL A 131 -5.77 -0.16 -14.20
N HIS A 132 -5.25 0.97 -13.72
CA HIS A 132 -5.52 1.55 -12.41
C HIS A 132 -5.32 0.54 -11.26
N TYR A 133 -4.20 -0.19 -11.29
CA TYR A 133 -3.97 -1.30 -10.37
C TYR A 133 -3.78 -0.80 -8.93
N LEU A 134 -3.09 0.34 -8.76
CA LEU A 134 -2.84 0.94 -7.45
C LEU A 134 -4.11 1.66 -6.96
N ALA A 135 -4.68 2.56 -7.75
CA ALA A 135 -5.86 3.33 -7.34
C ALA A 135 -7.06 2.44 -6.98
N ARG A 136 -7.26 1.32 -7.69
CA ARG A 136 -8.31 0.35 -7.35
C ARG A 136 -8.04 -0.36 -6.03
N SER A 137 -6.77 -0.65 -5.72
CA SER A 137 -6.41 -1.27 -4.45
C SER A 137 -6.51 -0.31 -3.28
N GLU A 138 -6.19 0.97 -3.50
CA GLU A 138 -6.40 2.04 -2.52
C GLU A 138 -7.88 2.18 -2.18
N ALA A 139 -8.74 2.31 -3.20
CA ALA A 139 -10.19 2.41 -3.01
C ALA A 139 -10.78 1.18 -2.28
N GLU A 140 -10.27 -0.03 -2.56
CA GLU A 140 -10.67 -1.23 -1.85
C GLU A 140 -10.31 -1.14 -0.36
N VAL A 141 -9.08 -0.76 -0.02
CA VAL A 141 -8.65 -0.64 1.38
C VAL A 141 -9.37 0.49 2.10
N GLU A 142 -9.62 1.62 1.43
CA GLU A 142 -10.44 2.71 1.97
C GLU A 142 -11.84 2.22 2.35
N SER A 143 -12.44 1.34 1.54
CA SER A 143 -13.78 0.80 1.81
C SER A 143 -13.85 -0.13 3.02
N ILE A 144 -12.74 -0.78 3.39
CA ILE A 144 -12.65 -1.70 4.54
C ILE A 144 -11.88 -1.12 5.73
N MET A 145 -11.48 0.15 5.68
CA MET A 145 -10.64 0.77 6.72
C MET A 145 -11.30 0.69 8.10
N ASP A 146 -12.61 0.93 8.19
CA ASP A 146 -13.36 0.84 9.44
C ASP A 146 -13.33 -0.57 10.03
N GLU A 147 -13.34 -1.60 9.19
CA GLU A 147 -13.23 -3.00 9.63
C GLU A 147 -11.83 -3.28 10.16
N LEU A 148 -10.78 -2.82 9.47
CA LEU A 148 -9.39 -2.96 9.94
C LEU A 148 -9.16 -2.28 11.29
N VAL A 149 -9.74 -1.09 11.49
CA VAL A 149 -9.68 -0.38 12.77
C VAL A 149 -10.40 -1.17 13.86
N LYS A 150 -11.62 -1.65 13.59
CA LYS A 150 -12.39 -2.46 14.55
C LYS A 150 -11.63 -3.72 14.98
N GLU A 151 -11.07 -4.45 14.03
CA GLU A 151 -10.28 -5.66 14.31
C GLU A 151 -9.09 -5.36 15.23
N GLU A 152 -8.33 -4.29 14.98
CA GLU A 152 -7.22 -3.93 15.87
C GLU A 152 -7.71 -3.40 17.23
N LEU A 153 -8.82 -2.68 17.29
CA LEU A 153 -9.40 -2.24 18.57
C LEU A 153 -9.78 -3.44 19.44
N ASP A 154 -10.35 -4.49 18.85
CA ASP A 154 -10.65 -5.74 19.55
C ASP A 154 -9.37 -6.43 20.05
N GLU A 155 -8.33 -6.50 19.23
CA GLU A 155 -7.03 -7.03 19.65
C GLU A 155 -6.38 -6.18 20.76
N LEU A 156 -6.49 -4.86 20.66
CA LEU A 156 -6.01 -3.94 21.69
C LEU A 156 -6.75 -4.15 23.01
N ALA A 157 -8.07 -4.30 22.97
CA ALA A 157 -8.87 -4.60 24.15
C ALA A 157 -8.40 -5.91 24.82
N ARG A 158 -8.18 -6.98 24.03
CA ARG A 158 -7.64 -8.25 24.54
C ARG A 158 -6.24 -8.12 25.15
N ARG A 159 -5.36 -7.28 24.57
CA ARG A 159 -4.01 -7.05 25.11
C ARG A 159 -4.03 -6.24 26.41
N LEU A 160 -4.94 -5.28 26.53
CA LEU A 160 -5.07 -4.45 27.72
C LEU A 160 -5.81 -5.17 28.86
N PHE A 161 -6.75 -6.06 28.52
CA PHE A 161 -7.63 -6.76 29.47
C PHE A 161 -7.66 -8.27 29.17
N PRO A 162 -6.54 -8.99 29.36
CA PRO A 162 -6.44 -10.41 29.00
C PRO A 162 -7.37 -11.35 29.78
N ASP A 163 -7.85 -10.94 30.96
CA ASP A 163 -8.66 -11.78 31.86
C ASP A 163 -10.19 -11.53 31.75
N GLY A 164 -10.65 -10.73 30.78
CA GLY A 164 -12.09 -10.52 30.55
C GLY A 164 -12.86 -9.92 31.74
N ARG A 165 -12.18 -9.17 32.63
CA ARG A 165 -12.76 -8.40 33.73
C ARG A 165 -12.35 -6.94 33.66
#